data_AF-A0AAV0XCT8-F1
#
_entry.id   AF-A0AAV0XCT8-F1
#
_cell.length_a   1.000
_cell.length_b   1.000
_cell.length_c   1.000
_cell.angle_alpha   90.00
_cell.angle_beta   90.00
_cell.angle_gamma   90.00
#
_symmetry.space_group_name_H-M   'P 1'
#
loop_
_entity.id
_entity.type
_entity.pdbx_description
1 polymer ?
#
loop_
_entity_poly.entity_id
_entity_poly.type
_entity_poly.pdbx_seq_one_letter_code
_entity_poly.pdbx_strand_id
1 'polypeptide(L)'
;MEALEMSKMLKISWRERKSNIEVLTMIEEPRQIIKMMKIRKAKFFKHIMRHNTLITNIMEGKINRKRGRGRPRETNFGNMKKLLSLEDWLKRQGDIAFR
;
A
#
# COMPACT_ATOMS: atom_id res chain seq x y z
N MET A 1 9.12 9.64 15.54
CA MET A 1 9.45 11.07 15.46
C MET A 1 9.04 11.58 14.10
N GLU A 2 8.73 12.86 13.94
CA GLU A 2 8.37 13.40 12.62
C GLU A 2 9.62 13.74 11.80
N ALA A 3 9.57 13.59 10.46
CA ALA A 3 10.72 13.80 9.58
C ALA A 3 11.37 15.19 9.72
N LEU A 4 10.60 16.20 10.15
CA LEU A 4 11.10 17.54 10.42
C LEU A 4 12.03 17.60 11.65
N GLU A 5 11.69 16.87 12.71
CA GLU A 5 12.54 16.79 13.91
C GLU A 5 13.86 16.09 13.58
N MET A 6 13.78 15.06 12.74
CA MET A 6 14.93 14.32 12.24
C MET A 6 15.88 15.17 11.38
N SER A 7 15.35 16.01 10.51
CA SER A 7 16.17 16.98 9.75
C SER A 7 16.93 17.94 10.65
N LYS A 8 16.32 18.37 11.77
CA LYS A 8 16.98 19.24 12.76
C LYS A 8 18.11 18.50 13.49
N MET A 9 17.89 17.25 13.89
CA MET A 9 18.92 16.42 14.53
C MET A 9 20.12 16.16 13.60
N LEU A 10 19.86 15.93 12.30
CA LEU A 10 20.90 15.77 11.28
C LEU A 10 21.55 17.08 10.82
N LYS A 11 21.12 18.24 11.35
CA LYS A 11 21.60 19.58 10.95
C LYS A 11 21.48 19.84 9.43
N ILE A 12 20.48 19.25 8.77
CA ILE A 12 20.27 19.43 7.35
C ILE A 12 19.82 20.88 7.11
N SER A 13 20.55 21.58 6.23
CA SER A 13 20.16 22.93 5.84
C SER A 13 18.86 22.89 5.06
N TRP A 14 17.94 23.82 5.35
CA TRP A 14 16.71 23.97 4.55
C TRP A 14 17.00 24.24 3.07
N ARG A 15 18.20 24.76 2.76
CA ARG A 15 18.68 25.02 1.39
C ARG A 15 18.97 23.74 0.60
N GLU A 16 19.28 22.63 1.28
CA GLU A 16 19.46 21.33 0.63
C GLU A 16 18.16 20.77 0.07
N ARG A 17 16.99 21.27 0.51
CA ARG A 17 15.65 20.90 0.01
C ARG A 17 15.40 19.39 -0.03
N LYS A 18 16.02 18.63 0.89
CA LYS A 18 15.84 17.18 0.99
C LYS A 18 14.40 16.84 1.32
N SER A 19 13.90 15.81 0.65
CA SER A 19 12.57 15.28 0.89
C SER A 19 12.52 14.51 2.21
N ASN A 20 11.36 14.47 2.85
CA ASN A 20 11.13 13.67 4.06
C ASN A 20 11.47 12.19 3.84
N ILE A 21 11.31 11.70 2.61
CA ILE A 21 11.65 10.33 2.23
C ILE A 21 13.16 10.11 2.33
N GLU A 22 13.96 11.02 1.80
CA GLU A 22 15.42 10.93 1.84
C GLU A 22 15.94 11.03 3.27
N VAL A 23 15.41 11.97 4.07
CA VAL A 23 15.78 12.14 5.47
C VAL A 23 15.49 10.88 6.30
N LEU A 24 14.30 10.30 6.15
CA LEU A 24 13.95 9.06 6.84
C LEU A 24 14.80 7.87 6.38
N THR A 25 15.25 7.87 5.12
CA THR A 25 16.13 6.82 4.59
C THR A 25 17.55 6.95 5.15
N MET A 26 18.05 8.18 5.35
CA MET A 26 19.39 8.43 5.93
C MET A 26 19.51 7.95 7.38
N ILE A 27 18.40 7.93 8.12
CA ILE A 27 18.38 7.52 9.55
C ILE A 27 18.00 6.04 9.69
N GLU A 28 17.74 5.37 8.56
CA GLU A 28 17.24 4.00 8.52
C GLU A 28 15.97 3.80 9.38
N GLU A 29 15.21 4.88 9.63
CA GLU A 29 14.04 4.79 10.48
C GLU A 29 12.94 4.04 9.71
N PRO A 30 12.45 2.90 10.25
CA PRO A 30 11.39 2.17 9.58
C PRO A 30 10.13 3.02 9.56
N ARG A 31 9.41 3.03 8.44
CA ARG A 31 8.12 3.75 8.32
C ARG A 31 7.03 3.06 9.13
N GLN A 32 7.07 3.24 10.45
CA GLN A 32 6.23 2.52 11.42
C GLN A 32 4.74 2.75 11.16
N ILE A 33 4.34 3.98 10.85
CA ILE A 33 2.93 4.32 10.54
C ILE A 33 2.46 3.54 9.30
N ILE A 34 3.25 3.52 8.23
CA ILE A 34 2.90 2.77 7.01
C ILE A 34 2.81 1.27 7.32
N LYS A 35 3.75 0.73 8.11
CA LYS A 35 3.73 -0.67 8.55
C LYS A 35 2.45 -0.99 9.34
N MET A 36 2.08 -0.15 10.31
CA MET A 36 0.86 -0.31 11.10
C MET A 36 -0.39 -0.22 10.24
N MET A 37 -0.45 0.73 9.30
CA MET A 37 -1.56 0.86 8.35
C MET A 37 -1.72 -0.40 7.50
N LYS A 38 -0.61 -0.96 6.98
CA LYS A 38 -0.61 -2.21 6.21
C LYS A 38 -1.16 -3.38 7.04
N ILE A 39 -0.68 -3.52 8.28
CA ILE A 39 -1.14 -4.59 9.19
C ILE A 39 -2.64 -4.45 9.50
N ARG A 40 -3.10 -3.24 9.81
CA ARG A 40 -4.53 -2.97 10.10
C ARG A 40 -5.41 -3.26 8.89
N LYS A 41 -5.01 -2.83 7.69
CA LYS A 41 -5.72 -3.13 6.43
C LYS A 41 -5.82 -4.64 6.18
N ALA A 42 -4.73 -5.38 6.37
CA ALA A 42 -4.74 -6.84 6.19
C ALA A 42 -5.63 -7.56 7.20
N LYS A 43 -5.61 -7.14 8.49
CA LYS A 43 -6.50 -7.68 9.52
C LYS A 43 -7.97 -7.43 9.21
N PHE A 44 -8.30 -6.22 8.79
CA PHE A 44 -9.66 -5.84 8.39
C PHE A 44 -10.15 -6.68 7.21
N PHE A 45 -9.31 -6.86 6.19
CA PHE A 45 -9.65 -7.70 5.04
C PHE A 45 -9.89 -9.16 5.43
N LYS A 46 -8.97 -9.72 6.20
CA LYS A 46 -9.08 -11.09 6.71
C LYS A 46 -10.37 -11.28 7.51
N HIS A 47 -10.78 -10.29 8.30
CA HIS A 47 -12.04 -10.31 9.04
C HIS A 47 -13.25 -10.29 8.09
N ILE A 48 -13.27 -9.38 7.11
CA ILE A 48 -14.33 -9.29 6.11
C ILE A 48 -14.50 -10.62 5.36
N MET A 49 -13.41 -11.21 4.87
CA MET A 49 -13.47 -12.44 4.07
C MET A 49 -14.01 -13.65 4.83
N ARG A 50 -13.92 -13.66 6.16
CA ARG A 50 -14.34 -14.80 6.99
C ARG A 50 -15.83 -14.83 7.32
N HIS A 51 -16.50 -13.69 7.31
CA HIS A 51 -17.84 -13.57 7.89
C HIS A 51 -18.91 -12.98 6.97
N ASN A 52 -18.59 -12.53 5.75
CA ASN A 52 -19.59 -11.83 4.94
C ASN A 52 -19.47 -12.03 3.41
N THR A 53 -20.36 -12.86 2.84
CA THR A 53 -20.47 -13.14 1.40
C THR A 53 -21.07 -11.98 0.59
N LEU A 54 -21.79 -11.07 1.25
CA LEU A 54 -22.35 -9.88 0.60
C LEU A 54 -21.26 -8.82 0.39
N ILE A 55 -20.34 -8.70 1.35
CA ILE A 55 -19.22 -7.76 1.29
C ILE A 55 -18.16 -8.24 0.29
N THR A 56 -17.94 -9.54 0.09
CA THR A 56 -17.02 -10.04 -0.94
C THR A 56 -17.40 -9.54 -2.34
N ASN A 57 -18.69 -9.58 -2.70
CA ASN A 57 -19.18 -9.08 -3.99
C ASN A 57 -18.96 -7.56 -4.17
N ILE A 58 -19.18 -6.77 -3.11
CA ILE A 58 -18.95 -5.32 -3.10
C ILE A 58 -17.44 -5.00 -3.17
N MET A 59 -16.61 -5.78 -2.46
CA MET A 59 -15.16 -5.59 -2.37
C MET A 59 -14.41 -6.02 -3.65
N GLU A 60 -14.88 -7.07 -4.33
CA GLU A 60 -14.43 -7.46 -5.66
C GLU A 60 -14.81 -6.41 -6.72
N GLY A 61 -15.86 -5.63 -6.46
CA GLY A 61 -16.32 -4.57 -7.35
C GLY A 61 -16.92 -5.11 -8.66
N LYS A 62 -17.39 -6.37 -8.66
CA LYS A 62 -18.20 -6.98 -9.73
C LYS A 62 -19.61 -6.39 -9.70
N ILE A 63 -19.73 -5.10 -10.00
CA ILE A 63 -21.01 -4.55 -10.44
C ILE A 63 -21.15 -4.96 -11.91
N ASN A 64 -22.20 -5.70 -12.26
CA ASN A 64 -22.52 -6.16 -13.62
C ASN A 64 -22.79 -5.01 -14.64
N ARG A 65 -22.37 -3.78 -14.37
CA ARG A 65 -22.57 -2.61 -15.24
C ARG A 65 -21.24 -2.06 -15.71
N LYS A 66 -21.21 -1.51 -16.94
CA LYS A 66 -20.06 -0.77 -17.47
C LYS A 66 -19.73 0.40 -16.54
N ARG A 67 -18.49 0.44 -16.03
CA ARG A 67 -18.00 1.58 -15.24
C ARG A 67 -17.95 2.82 -16.13
N GLY A 68 -18.43 3.97 -15.63
CA GLY A 68 -18.42 5.24 -16.37
C GLY A 68 -17.00 5.70 -16.74
N ARG A 69 -16.89 6.56 -17.75
CA ARG A 69 -15.60 7.19 -18.14
C ARG A 69 -15.05 8.03 -16.98
N GLY A 70 -13.82 7.75 -16.55
CA GLY A 70 -13.08 8.44 -15.48
C GLY A 70 -11.91 7.60 -14.95
N ARG A 71 -11.06 8.14 -14.06
CA ARG A 71 -10.03 7.35 -13.37
C ARG A 71 -10.72 6.25 -12.56
N PRO A 72 -10.45 4.96 -12.82
CA PRO A 72 -11.08 3.89 -12.07
C PRO A 72 -10.78 4.06 -10.58
N ARG A 73 -11.81 4.08 -9.73
CA ARG A 73 -11.60 4.01 -8.28
C ARG A 73 -10.87 2.70 -7.98
N GLU A 74 -9.76 2.78 -7.24
CA GLU A 74 -9.11 1.56 -6.75
C GLU A 74 -10.10 0.84 -5.84
N THR A 75 -10.39 -0.43 -6.16
CA THR A 75 -11.14 -1.28 -5.25
C THR A 75 -10.25 -1.61 -4.05
N ASN A 76 -10.85 -1.85 -2.89
CA ASN A 76 -10.10 -2.30 -1.72
C ASN A 76 -9.28 -3.55 -2.01
N PHE A 77 -9.80 -4.47 -2.84
CA PHE A 77 -9.08 -5.66 -3.30
C PHE A 77 -7.90 -5.32 -4.23
N GLY A 78 -8.07 -4.39 -5.17
CA GLY A 78 -6.98 -3.92 -6.03
C GLY A 78 -5.87 -3.22 -5.25
N ASN A 79 -6.25 -2.38 -4.28
CA ASN A 79 -5.30 -1.76 -3.35
C ASN A 79 -4.53 -2.82 -2.55
N MET A 80 -5.20 -3.90 -2.15
CA MET A 80 -4.57 -4.99 -1.38
C MET A 80 -3.60 -5.82 -2.19
N LYS A 81 -3.97 -6.17 -3.43
CA LYS A 81 -3.09 -6.87 -4.37
C LYS A 81 -1.77 -6.12 -4.54
N LYS A 82 -1.84 -4.80 -4.68
CA LYS A 82 -0.65 -3.92 -4.72
C LYS A 82 0.11 -3.89 -3.39
N LEU A 83 -0.59 -3.76 -2.26
CA LEU A 83 0.03 -3.68 -0.93
C LEU A 83 0.78 -4.94 -0.50
N LEU A 84 0.30 -6.11 -0.92
CA LEU A 84 0.89 -7.42 -0.64
C LEU A 84 1.92 -7.84 -1.68
N SER A 85 2.22 -6.99 -2.67
CA SER A 85 3.08 -7.34 -3.81
C SER A 85 2.60 -8.63 -4.53
N LEU A 86 1.30 -8.94 -4.46
CA LEU A 86 0.71 -10.11 -5.09
C LEU A 86 0.82 -10.05 -6.62
N GLU A 87 0.84 -8.84 -7.18
CA GLU A 87 1.12 -8.63 -8.61
C GLU A 87 2.57 -9.03 -8.98
N ASP A 88 3.55 -8.73 -8.12
CA ASP A 88 4.94 -9.15 -8.33
C ASP A 88 5.13 -10.65 -8.08
N TRP A 89 4.43 -11.22 -7.09
CA TRP A 89 4.46 -12.64 -6.79
C TRP A 89 3.82 -13.50 -7.89
N LEU A 90 2.67 -13.06 -8.45
CA LEU A 90 2.01 -13.73 -9.57
C LEU A 90 2.82 -13.63 -10.87
N LYS A 91 3.47 -12.49 -11.13
CA LYS A 91 4.41 -12.34 -12.25
C LYS A 91 5.58 -13.32 -12.13
N ARG A 92 6.20 -13.41 -10.94
CA ARG A 92 7.26 -14.38 -10.65
C ARG A 92 6.83 -15.84 -10.84
N GLN A 93 5.58 -16.19 -10.52
CA GLN A 93 5.05 -17.54 -10.77
C GLN A 93 4.81 -17.82 -12.26
N GLY A 94 4.39 -16.81 -13.03
CA GLY A 94 4.26 -16.90 -14.49
C GLY A 94 5.60 -17.04 -15.22
N ASP A 95 6.66 -16.40 -14.71
CA ASP A 95 8.02 -16.51 -15.24
C ASP A 95 8.67 -17.89 -14.95
N ILE A 96 8.23 -18.58 -13.90
CA ILE A 96 8.66 -19.96 -13.58
C ILE A 96 7.93 -20.99 -14.47
N ALA A 97 6.73 -20.66 -14.95
CA ALA A 97 5.94 -21.56 -15.80
C ALA A 97 6.33 -21.52 -17.30
N PHE A 98 7.25 -20.61 -17.70
CA PHE A 98 7.75 -20.47 -19.06
C PHE A 98 9.26 -20.77 -19.19
N ARG A 99 9.83 -21.53 -18.25
CA ARG A 99 11.21 -22.05 -18.33
C ARG A 99 11.25 -23.56 -18.33
#